data_AF-A0A9X8UTK2-F1
#
_entry.id   AF-A0A9X8UTK2-F1
#
_cell.length_a   1.000
_cell.length_b   1.000
_cell.length_c   1.000
_cell.angle_alpha   90.00
_cell.angle_beta   90.00
_cell.angle_gamma   90.00
#
_symmetry.space_group_name_H-M   'P 1'
#
loop_
_entity.id
_entity.type
_entity.pdbx_description
1 polymer ?
#
loop_
_entity_poly.entity_id
_entity_poly.type
_entity_poly.pdbx_seq_one_letter_code
_entity_poly.pdbx_strand_id
1 'polypeptide(L)'
;MAVKMDLVDARTAQRLLSWLVDFLPVLVLSAIFLPMIGSRMVNSLDAPQIMGEIAGTYILYGVLALAYTVFLWWWEAAAGKSLGNVLLGLRTATVSGERPGWGKTIIRRLLIAVAGIVPILGPVLMVISNQFDANGKKQGWHDKAAGTLVLDIKAGRDPLTTGGTGGPGSFAPEPQYAPGRRFVGEPEEEPGKSSGVIDSVPGAVRATAPEALKASRPRPASQPKPEAKIVEVASSKSGGDPDADLGHTQIRSQSPDALHLLFDDSRCLDLAGSILIGRNPSYAEGDAGVHLAVVDDPERTVSKTHLLIEPGVGSVWVTDRDSGNGSSIVDEDGNVRELVPGKPEQAMIGHTVYFGDRYFQVERP
;
A
#
# COMPACT_ATOMS: atom_id res chain seq x y z
N MET A 1 -2.81 -8.36 -15.77
CA MET A 1 -4.16 -7.80 -15.49
C MET A 1 -3.97 -6.30 -15.36
N ALA A 2 -4.78 -5.47 -16.02
CA ALA A 2 -4.71 -4.02 -15.82
C ALA A 2 -4.87 -3.70 -14.34
N VAL A 3 -3.92 -2.96 -13.75
CA VAL A 3 -4.02 -2.49 -12.38
C VAL A 3 -5.21 -1.52 -12.33
N LYS A 4 -6.24 -1.91 -11.57
CA LYS A 4 -7.45 -1.11 -11.45
C LYS A 4 -7.17 0.04 -10.50
N MET A 5 -7.17 1.26 -11.04
CA MET A 5 -6.72 2.46 -10.32
C MET A 5 -7.80 3.07 -9.42
N ASP A 6 -9.06 2.67 -9.60
CA ASP A 6 -10.16 3.14 -8.79
C ASP A 6 -10.35 2.34 -7.50
N LEU A 7 -10.82 3.05 -6.47
CA LEU A 7 -11.34 2.40 -5.27
C LEU A 7 -12.73 1.85 -5.56
N VAL A 8 -12.94 0.57 -5.24
CA VAL A 8 -14.22 -0.10 -5.44
C VAL A 8 -14.82 -0.48 -4.09
N ASP A 9 -16.03 -0.01 -3.81
CA ASP A 9 -16.75 -0.38 -2.59
C ASP A 9 -17.15 -1.86 -2.58
N ALA A 10 -16.95 -2.52 -1.44
CA ALA A 10 -17.37 -3.89 -1.23
C ALA A 10 -18.90 -4.02 -1.28
N ARG A 11 -19.39 -5.04 -2.01
CA ARG A 11 -20.82 -5.36 -2.11
C ARG A 11 -21.37 -5.80 -0.75
N THR A 12 -22.67 -5.61 -0.52
CA THR A 12 -23.34 -6.04 0.71
C THR A 12 -23.14 -7.53 1.01
N ALA A 13 -23.24 -8.39 0.00
CA ALA A 13 -23.03 -9.84 0.17
C ALA A 13 -21.59 -10.17 0.62
N GLN A 14 -20.58 -9.49 0.09
CA GLN A 14 -19.18 -9.69 0.50
C GLN A 14 -18.96 -9.22 1.94
N ARG A 15 -19.55 -8.09 2.34
CA ARG A 15 -19.49 -7.57 3.71
C ARG A 15 -20.16 -8.53 4.70
N LEU A 16 -21.33 -9.06 4.36
CA LEU A 16 -22.05 -10.03 5.19
C LEU A 16 -21.27 -11.33 5.33
N LEU A 17 -20.73 -11.85 4.23
CA LEU A 17 -19.92 -13.07 4.24
C LEU A 17 -18.63 -12.85 5.05
N SER A 18 -17.99 -11.69 4.93
CA SER A 18 -16.82 -11.33 5.75
C SER A 18 -17.14 -11.39 7.24
N TRP A 19 -18.28 -10.79 7.63
CA TRP A 19 -18.74 -10.78 9.00
C TRP A 19 -19.04 -12.18 9.53
N LEU A 20 -19.70 -13.04 8.73
CA LEU A 20 -19.94 -14.43 9.09
C LEU A 20 -18.64 -15.21 9.30
N VAL A 21 -17.66 -15.01 8.42
CA VAL A 21 -16.35 -15.65 8.49
C VAL A 21 -15.57 -15.19 9.73
N ASP A 22 -15.59 -13.90 10.05
CA ASP A 22 -14.99 -13.36 11.28
C ASP A 22 -15.62 -13.98 12.54
N PHE A 23 -16.88 -14.44 12.47
CA PHE A 23 -17.58 -15.07 13.59
C PHE A 23 -17.31 -16.58 13.71
N LEU A 24 -16.76 -17.24 12.67
CA LEU A 24 -16.56 -18.69 12.66
C LEU A 24 -15.71 -19.21 13.84
N PRO A 25 -14.58 -18.60 14.21
CA PRO A 25 -13.79 -19.14 15.33
C PRO A 25 -14.51 -19.09 16.67
N VAL A 26 -15.35 -18.07 16.90
CA VAL A 26 -16.20 -18.00 18.09
C VAL A 26 -17.30 -19.06 18.04
N LEU A 27 -17.89 -19.32 16.86
CA LEU A 27 -18.83 -20.43 16.67
C LEU A 27 -18.20 -21.79 16.94
N VAL A 28 -16.98 -22.03 16.45
CA VAL A 28 -16.22 -23.27 16.69
C VAL A 28 -15.94 -23.44 18.19
N LEU A 29 -15.48 -22.39 18.87
CA LEU A 29 -15.31 -22.42 20.32
C LEU A 29 -16.63 -22.74 21.02
N SER A 30 -17.74 -22.14 20.57
CA SER A 30 -19.05 -22.38 21.16
C SER A 30 -19.51 -23.83 20.95
N ALA A 31 -19.30 -24.39 19.74
CA ALA A 31 -19.60 -25.78 19.43
C ALA A 31 -18.80 -26.80 20.24
N ILE A 32 -17.60 -26.43 20.71
CA ILE A 32 -16.76 -27.29 21.57
C ILE A 32 -17.17 -27.13 23.04
N PHE A 33 -17.29 -25.89 23.52
CA PHE A 33 -17.45 -25.61 24.95
C PHE A 33 -18.88 -25.82 25.46
N LEU A 34 -19.92 -25.52 24.65
CA LEU A 34 -21.31 -25.71 25.10
C LEU A 34 -21.64 -27.19 25.42
N PRO A 35 -21.30 -28.17 24.56
CA PRO A 35 -21.49 -29.57 24.89
C PRO A 35 -20.66 -30.03 26.10
N MET A 36 -19.43 -29.49 26.26
CA MET A 36 -18.57 -29.80 27.40
C MET A 36 -19.15 -29.29 28.73
N ILE A 37 -19.85 -28.16 28.71
CA ILE A 37 -20.60 -27.66 29.87
C ILE A 37 -21.80 -28.57 30.16
N GLY A 38 -22.55 -28.92 29.12
CA GLY A 38 -23.71 -29.81 29.26
C GLY A 38 -23.34 -31.20 29.80
N SER A 39 -22.23 -31.78 29.34
CA SER A 39 -21.78 -33.09 29.80
C SER A 39 -21.37 -33.08 31.28
N ARG A 40 -20.76 -31.99 31.77
CA ARG A 40 -20.40 -31.82 33.19
C ARG A 40 -21.61 -31.72 34.11
N MET A 41 -22.73 -31.16 33.63
CA MET A 41 -23.98 -31.14 34.39
C MET A 41 -24.58 -32.54 34.58
N VAL A 42 -24.36 -33.46 33.65
CA VAL A 42 -24.99 -34.80 33.66
C VAL A 42 -24.14 -35.83 34.40
N ASN A 43 -22.80 -35.69 34.39
CA ASN A 43 -21.88 -36.73 34.84
C ASN A 43 -21.47 -36.66 36.33
N SER A 44 -21.86 -35.60 37.04
CA SER A 44 -21.37 -35.33 38.39
C SER A 44 -22.53 -35.22 39.37
N LEU A 45 -22.39 -35.83 40.56
CA LEU A 45 -23.39 -35.82 41.63
C LEU A 45 -23.04 -34.83 42.77
N ASP A 46 -21.85 -34.24 42.74
CA ASP A 46 -21.33 -33.34 43.77
C ASP A 46 -21.46 -31.86 43.36
N ALA A 47 -22.40 -31.14 43.98
CA ALA A 47 -22.78 -29.80 43.58
C ALA A 47 -21.66 -28.74 43.61
N PRO A 48 -20.77 -28.68 44.64
CA PRO A 48 -19.66 -27.74 44.68
C PRO A 48 -18.63 -28.01 43.58
N GLN A 49 -18.31 -29.28 43.32
CA GLN A 49 -17.35 -29.66 42.29
C GLN A 49 -17.87 -29.31 40.88
N ILE A 50 -19.15 -29.59 40.59
CA ILE A 50 -19.82 -29.22 39.34
C ILE A 50 -19.74 -27.72 39.09
N MET A 51 -20.04 -26.91 40.11
CA MET A 51 -20.05 -25.46 39.97
C MET A 51 -18.66 -24.94 39.61
N GLY A 52 -17.60 -25.45 40.26
CA GLY A 52 -16.22 -25.07 39.96
C GLY A 52 -15.78 -25.45 38.56
N GLU A 53 -16.12 -26.66 38.12
CA GLU A 53 -15.80 -27.16 36.78
C GLU A 53 -16.53 -26.38 35.67
N ILE A 54 -17.82 -26.11 35.84
CA ILE A 54 -18.62 -25.32 34.91
C ILE A 54 -18.09 -23.88 34.85
N ALA A 55 -17.86 -23.25 36.00
CA ALA A 55 -17.30 -21.91 36.08
C ALA A 55 -15.93 -21.84 35.39
N GLY A 56 -15.04 -22.80 35.66
CA GLY A 56 -13.74 -22.89 35.01
C GLY A 56 -13.85 -23.01 33.49
N THR A 57 -14.80 -23.79 32.98
CA THR A 57 -15.06 -23.93 31.54
C THR A 57 -15.61 -22.65 30.92
N TYR A 58 -16.54 -21.96 31.58
CA TYR A 58 -17.05 -20.66 31.12
C TYR A 58 -15.96 -19.59 31.12
N ILE A 59 -15.11 -19.56 32.15
CA ILE A 59 -13.97 -18.64 32.23
C ILE A 59 -13.02 -18.91 31.07
N LEU A 60 -12.65 -20.17 30.83
CA LEU A 60 -11.75 -20.51 29.73
C LEU A 60 -12.34 -20.15 28.36
N TYR A 61 -13.61 -20.48 28.12
CA TYR A 61 -14.33 -20.06 26.91
C TYR A 61 -14.30 -18.54 26.74
N GLY A 62 -14.66 -17.81 27.80
CA GLY A 62 -14.72 -16.35 27.81
C GLY A 62 -13.36 -15.72 27.53
N VAL A 63 -12.28 -16.22 28.14
CA VAL A 63 -10.92 -15.75 27.88
C VAL A 63 -10.50 -16.00 26.44
N LEU A 64 -10.74 -17.20 25.89
CA LEU A 64 -10.38 -17.51 24.51
C LEU A 64 -11.18 -16.69 23.50
N ALA A 65 -12.50 -16.55 23.70
CA ALA A 65 -13.36 -15.73 22.86
C ALA A 65 -12.96 -14.26 22.93
N LEU A 66 -12.68 -13.73 24.12
CA LEU A 66 -12.23 -12.36 24.31
C LEU A 66 -10.87 -12.13 23.65
N ALA A 67 -9.90 -13.02 23.86
CA ALA A 67 -8.58 -12.94 23.27
C ALA A 67 -8.65 -12.90 21.73
N TYR A 68 -9.45 -13.79 21.13
CA TYR A 68 -9.70 -13.78 19.69
C TYR A 68 -10.36 -12.47 19.22
N THR A 69 -11.35 -11.98 19.95
CA THR A 69 -12.07 -10.74 19.61
C THR A 69 -11.13 -9.52 19.66
N VAL A 70 -10.33 -9.41 20.73
CA VAL A 70 -9.32 -8.36 20.88
C VAL A 70 -8.26 -8.46 19.79
N PHE A 71 -7.82 -9.67 19.45
CA PHE A 71 -6.88 -9.89 18.35
C PHE A 71 -7.45 -9.42 17.01
N LEU A 72 -8.70 -9.76 16.68
CA LEU A 72 -9.37 -9.28 15.47
C LEU A 72 -9.46 -7.74 15.44
N TRP A 73 -9.82 -7.12 16.56
CA TRP A 73 -9.91 -5.66 16.65
C TRP A 73 -8.55 -5.00 16.46
N TRP A 74 -7.51 -5.55 17.09
CA TRP A 74 -6.13 -5.10 16.89
C TRP A 74 -5.70 -5.24 15.43
N TRP A 75 -5.96 -6.39 14.81
CA TRP A 75 -5.55 -6.66 13.43
C TRP A 75 -6.26 -5.73 12.43
N GLU A 76 -7.55 -5.47 12.64
CA GLU A 76 -8.32 -4.53 11.81
C GLU A 76 -7.87 -3.08 12.04
N ALA A 77 -7.66 -2.67 13.29
CA ALA A 77 -7.16 -1.34 13.63
C ALA A 77 -5.77 -1.06 13.03
N ALA A 78 -4.86 -2.03 13.11
CA ALA A 78 -3.47 -1.89 12.70
C ALA A 78 -3.26 -2.04 11.20
N ALA A 79 -4.06 -2.85 10.52
CA ALA A 79 -3.81 -3.24 9.13
C ALA A 79 -5.05 -3.21 8.21
N GLY A 80 -6.23 -2.84 8.72
CA GLY A 80 -7.48 -2.89 7.94
C GLY A 80 -7.90 -4.31 7.56
N LYS A 81 -7.34 -5.32 8.23
CA LYS A 81 -7.48 -6.75 7.93
C LYS A 81 -8.27 -7.45 9.02
N SER A 82 -9.12 -8.36 8.60
CA SER A 82 -9.77 -9.36 9.43
C SER A 82 -9.73 -10.70 8.67
N LEU A 83 -10.12 -11.78 9.33
CA LEU A 83 -10.10 -13.10 8.71
C LEU A 83 -10.99 -13.14 7.46
N GLY A 84 -12.22 -12.64 7.58
CA GLY A 84 -13.17 -12.52 6.48
C GLY A 84 -12.68 -11.57 5.39
N ASN A 85 -12.09 -10.43 5.78
CA ASN A 85 -11.56 -9.48 4.82
C ASN A 85 -10.43 -10.09 3.97
N VAL A 86 -9.47 -10.79 4.59
CA VAL A 86 -8.37 -11.42 3.85
C VAL A 86 -8.90 -12.49 2.89
N LEU A 87 -9.82 -13.34 3.35
CA LEU A 87 -10.38 -14.41 2.51
C LEU A 87 -11.16 -13.88 1.31
N LEU A 88 -11.93 -12.81 1.50
CA LEU A 88 -12.76 -12.23 0.45
C LEU A 88 -12.01 -11.23 -0.43
N GLY A 89 -10.83 -10.78 -0.03
CA GLY A 89 -10.10 -9.71 -0.72
C GLY A 89 -10.72 -8.35 -0.46
N LEU A 90 -11.08 -8.09 0.81
CA LEU A 90 -11.59 -6.81 1.27
C LEU A 90 -10.56 -6.10 2.13
N ARG A 91 -10.69 -4.77 2.23
CA ARG A 91 -9.90 -3.94 3.11
C ARG A 91 -10.77 -2.91 3.82
N THR A 92 -10.62 -2.82 5.14
CA THR A 92 -11.18 -1.70 5.92
C THR A 92 -10.18 -0.55 5.93
N ALA A 93 -10.62 0.65 5.58
CA ALA A 93 -9.81 1.87 5.65
C ALA A 93 -10.66 3.05 6.15
N THR A 94 -10.01 4.17 6.50
CA THR A 94 -10.72 5.43 6.75
C THR A 94 -11.27 6.02 5.46
N VAL A 95 -12.12 7.05 5.55
CA VAL A 95 -12.54 7.83 4.37
C VAL A 95 -11.37 8.53 3.67
N SER A 96 -10.24 8.74 4.35
CA SER A 96 -8.98 9.23 3.74
C SER A 96 -8.10 8.11 3.18
N GLY A 97 -8.50 6.84 3.32
CA GLY A 97 -7.77 5.68 2.83
C GLY A 97 -6.59 5.28 3.73
N GLU A 98 -6.57 5.75 4.97
CA GLU A 98 -5.57 5.39 5.98
C GLU A 98 -6.02 4.20 6.82
N ARG A 99 -5.11 3.72 7.68
CA ARG A 99 -5.39 2.67 8.66
C ARG A 99 -6.51 3.13 9.59
N PRO A 100 -7.51 2.28 9.90
CA PRO A 100 -8.64 2.68 10.73
C PRO A 100 -8.24 3.19 12.12
N GLY A 101 -7.22 2.57 12.72
CA GLY A 101 -6.82 2.84 14.10
C GLY A 101 -7.84 2.34 15.12
N TRP A 102 -7.44 2.31 16.39
CA TRP A 102 -8.26 1.71 17.46
C TRP A 102 -9.59 2.42 17.68
N GLY A 103 -9.62 3.74 17.68
CA GLY A 103 -10.83 4.52 17.96
C GLY A 103 -11.98 4.18 17.00
N LYS A 104 -11.70 4.23 15.69
CA LYS A 104 -12.70 3.95 14.65
C LYS A 104 -13.12 2.48 14.67
N THR A 105 -12.17 1.55 14.83
CA THR A 105 -12.47 0.12 14.92
C THR A 105 -13.35 -0.22 16.12
N ILE A 106 -13.07 0.36 17.30
CA ILE A 106 -13.87 0.13 18.51
C ILE A 106 -15.29 0.65 18.31
N ILE A 107 -15.47 1.88 17.81
CA ILE A 107 -16.81 2.45 17.55
C ILE A 107 -17.60 1.53 16.63
N ARG A 108 -16.99 1.12 15.51
CA ARG A 108 -17.59 0.23 14.52
C ARG A 108 -18.04 -1.09 15.15
N ARG A 109 -17.15 -1.76 15.87
CA ARG A 109 -17.39 -3.09 16.45
C ARG A 109 -18.38 -3.04 17.61
N LEU A 110 -18.35 -1.97 18.41
CA LEU A 110 -19.28 -1.75 19.51
C LEU A 110 -20.70 -1.52 18.99
N LEU A 111 -20.88 -0.75 17.91
CA LEU A 111 -22.20 -0.55 17.30
C LEU A 111 -22.81 -1.87 16.80
N ILE A 112 -22.00 -2.74 16.20
CA ILE A 112 -22.45 -4.07 15.78
C ILE A 112 -22.77 -4.95 17.00
N ALA A 113 -21.96 -4.88 18.07
CA ALA A 113 -22.21 -5.61 19.30
C ALA A 113 -23.51 -5.16 20.00
N VAL A 114 -23.78 -3.85 20.06
CA VAL A 114 -25.03 -3.29 20.60
C VAL A 114 -26.22 -3.70 19.74
N ALA A 115 -26.09 -3.72 18.42
CA ALA A 115 -27.15 -4.25 17.55
C ALA A 115 -27.45 -5.73 17.84
N GLY A 116 -26.46 -6.48 18.36
CA GLY A 116 -26.60 -7.85 18.84
C GLY A 116 -27.59 -8.07 19.98
N ILE A 117 -28.13 -7.01 20.60
CA ILE A 117 -29.25 -7.09 21.57
C ILE A 117 -30.45 -7.82 20.94
N VAL A 118 -30.72 -7.61 19.65
CA VAL A 118 -31.64 -8.43 18.87
C VAL A 118 -30.79 -9.49 18.15
N PRO A 119 -30.76 -10.76 18.64
CA PRO A 119 -29.82 -11.74 18.13
C PRO A 119 -30.02 -11.98 16.64
N ILE A 120 -28.91 -12.07 15.90
CA ILE A 120 -28.84 -12.30 14.45
C ILE A 120 -29.40 -11.13 13.63
N LEU A 121 -30.67 -10.74 13.83
CA LEU A 121 -31.34 -9.72 13.03
C LEU A 121 -30.68 -8.35 13.17
N GLY A 122 -30.33 -7.92 14.38
CA GLY A 122 -29.71 -6.61 14.59
C GLY A 122 -28.34 -6.46 13.91
N PRO A 123 -27.38 -7.38 14.12
CA PRO A 123 -26.09 -7.35 13.42
C PRO A 123 -26.23 -7.46 11.90
N VAL A 124 -27.14 -8.30 11.40
CA VAL A 124 -27.40 -8.44 9.96
C VAL A 124 -27.94 -7.13 9.37
N LEU A 125 -28.91 -6.48 10.04
CA LEU A 125 -29.42 -5.18 9.63
C LEU A 125 -28.32 -4.11 9.62
N MET A 126 -27.45 -4.10 10.63
CA MET A 126 -26.29 -3.19 10.64
C MET A 126 -25.38 -3.40 9.43
N VAL A 127 -25.09 -4.64 9.03
CA VAL A 127 -24.24 -4.91 7.87
C VAL A 127 -24.93 -4.56 6.55
N ILE A 128 -26.23 -4.85 6.42
CA ILE A 128 -27.04 -4.55 5.22
C ILE A 128 -27.38 -3.06 5.08
N SER A 129 -27.21 -2.28 6.15
CA SER A 129 -27.57 -0.86 6.17
C SER A 129 -26.90 -0.02 5.06
N ASN A 130 -25.82 -0.52 4.46
CA ASN A 130 -25.15 0.10 3.33
C ASN A 130 -26.01 0.27 2.07
N GLN A 131 -27.06 -0.54 1.91
CA GLN A 131 -28.01 -0.41 0.80
C GLN A 131 -28.90 0.83 0.94
N PHE A 132 -29.04 1.37 2.15
CA PHE A 132 -29.85 2.55 2.44
C PHE A 132 -29.02 3.83 2.49
N ASP A 133 -27.73 3.79 2.14
CA ASP A 133 -26.87 4.97 2.12
C ASP A 133 -27.07 5.78 0.83
N ALA A 134 -27.83 6.87 0.94
CA ALA A 134 -28.14 7.77 -0.18
C ALA A 134 -26.92 8.51 -0.75
N ASN A 135 -25.78 8.52 -0.05
CA ASN A 135 -24.59 9.30 -0.39
C ASN A 135 -23.66 8.61 -1.41
N GLY A 136 -24.05 7.46 -1.96
CA GLY A 136 -23.30 6.76 -3.02
C GLY A 136 -22.05 6.00 -2.57
N LYS A 137 -21.54 6.23 -1.35
CA LYS A 137 -20.33 5.60 -0.77
C LYS A 137 -20.57 4.20 -0.17
N LYS A 138 -21.81 3.68 -0.29
CA LYS A 138 -22.25 2.37 0.21
C LYS A 138 -21.73 2.05 1.62
N GLN A 139 -21.84 3.02 2.54
CA GLN A 139 -21.41 2.87 3.93
C GLN A 139 -22.52 2.28 4.79
N GLY A 140 -22.22 1.25 5.58
CA GLY A 140 -23.13 0.82 6.65
C GLY A 140 -23.20 1.88 7.76
N TRP A 141 -24.24 1.86 8.59
CA TRP A 141 -24.40 2.80 9.70
C TRP A 141 -23.23 2.75 10.69
N HIS A 142 -22.70 1.55 10.98
CA HIS A 142 -21.49 1.37 11.80
C HIS A 142 -20.24 1.98 11.15
N ASP A 143 -20.14 1.92 9.82
CA ASP A 143 -19.05 2.48 9.04
C ASP A 143 -19.13 4.00 8.98
N LYS A 144 -20.34 4.53 8.77
CA LYS A 144 -20.63 5.95 8.70
C LYS A 144 -20.34 6.64 10.03
N ALA A 145 -20.73 6.01 11.14
CA ALA A 145 -20.42 6.50 12.48
C ALA A 145 -18.92 6.47 12.79
N ALA A 146 -18.21 5.45 12.31
CA ALA A 146 -16.76 5.32 12.53
C ALA A 146 -15.91 6.11 11.52
N GLY A 147 -16.49 6.62 10.43
CA GLY A 147 -15.75 7.24 9.33
C GLY A 147 -14.85 6.25 8.61
N THR A 148 -15.34 5.03 8.36
CA THR A 148 -14.64 3.93 7.68
C THR A 148 -15.32 3.51 6.38
N LEU A 149 -14.56 2.84 5.53
CA LEU A 149 -14.99 2.22 4.28
C LEU A 149 -14.51 0.78 4.25
N VAL A 150 -15.27 -0.09 3.57
CA VAL A 150 -14.84 -1.45 3.23
C VAL A 150 -14.78 -1.54 1.72
N LEU A 151 -13.58 -1.80 1.21
CA LEU A 151 -13.25 -1.76 -0.20
C LEU A 151 -12.90 -3.16 -0.70
N ASP A 152 -13.23 -3.43 -1.95
CA ASP A 152 -12.87 -4.65 -2.66
C ASP A 152 -11.55 -4.44 -3.39
N ILE A 153 -10.47 -5.02 -2.84
CA ILE A 153 -9.11 -4.89 -3.36
C ILE A 153 -8.80 -5.92 -4.45
N LYS A 154 -9.73 -6.82 -4.77
CA LYS A 154 -9.68 -7.64 -5.99
C LYS A 154 -10.30 -6.89 -7.17
N ALA A 155 -11.29 -6.04 -6.87
CA ALA A 155 -11.98 -5.23 -7.87
C ALA A 155 -11.40 -3.82 -8.06
N GLY A 156 -10.57 -3.32 -7.15
CA GLY A 156 -9.91 -2.01 -7.21
C GLY A 156 -8.57 -2.00 -6.45
N ARG A 157 -7.95 -0.82 -6.29
CA ARG A 157 -6.67 -0.69 -5.57
C ARG A 157 -6.82 -0.77 -4.05
N ASP A 158 -5.74 -1.16 -3.35
CA ASP A 158 -5.68 -1.15 -1.88
C ASP A 158 -5.18 0.23 -1.38
N PRO A 159 -6.03 1.06 -0.74
CA PRO A 159 -5.63 2.41 -0.34
C PRO A 159 -4.51 2.42 0.71
N LEU A 160 -4.36 1.34 1.51
CA LEU A 160 -3.33 1.30 2.55
C LEU A 160 -1.92 1.09 2.00
N THR A 161 -1.81 0.63 0.75
CA THR A 161 -0.53 0.42 0.06
C THR A 161 -0.35 1.38 -1.11
N THR A 162 -1.39 2.15 -1.47
CA THR A 162 -1.38 3.04 -2.63
C THR A 162 -1.70 4.49 -2.26
N GLY A 163 -1.20 5.00 -1.12
CA GLY A 163 -1.27 6.44 -0.81
C GLY A 163 -2.65 6.97 -0.40
N GLY A 164 -3.54 6.14 0.15
CA GLY A 164 -4.85 6.57 0.65
C GLY A 164 -5.87 6.87 -0.46
N THR A 165 -6.93 7.64 -0.17
CA THR A 165 -7.95 7.97 -1.18
C THR A 165 -7.45 8.91 -2.26
N GLY A 166 -6.45 9.74 -1.95
CA GLY A 166 -5.73 10.58 -2.92
C GLY A 166 -4.61 9.85 -3.66
N GLY A 167 -4.44 8.55 -3.39
CA GLY A 167 -3.50 7.69 -4.08
C GLY A 167 -3.58 7.80 -5.60
N PRO A 168 -2.46 7.56 -6.31
CA PRO A 168 -2.30 7.89 -7.72
C PRO A 168 -3.50 7.40 -8.55
N GLY A 169 -4.31 8.34 -9.06
CA GLY A 169 -5.29 8.07 -10.11
C GLY A 169 -4.62 7.67 -11.43
N SER A 170 -3.31 7.92 -11.49
CA SER A 170 -2.31 7.42 -12.42
C SER A 170 -0.97 7.47 -11.66
N PHE A 171 -0.08 6.48 -11.81
CA PHE A 171 1.30 6.58 -11.31
C PHE A 171 2.16 7.53 -12.18
N ALA A 172 1.57 8.19 -13.18
CA ALA A 172 2.16 9.32 -13.89
C ALA A 172 2.13 10.59 -13.02
N PRO A 173 3.14 11.48 -13.08
CA PRO A 173 2.99 12.84 -12.60
C PRO A 173 1.76 13.50 -13.24
N GLU A 174 1.02 14.32 -12.51
CA GLU A 174 0.09 15.25 -13.17
C GLU A 174 0.91 16.04 -14.23
N PRO A 175 0.46 16.13 -15.50
CA PRO A 175 1.20 16.85 -16.51
C PRO A 175 1.38 18.29 -16.01
N GLN A 176 2.62 18.61 -15.62
CA GLN A 176 3.03 19.98 -15.36
C GLN A 176 3.04 20.68 -16.71
N TYR A 177 1.89 21.19 -17.12
CA TYR A 177 1.82 22.09 -18.26
C TYR A 177 2.66 23.31 -17.92
N ALA A 178 3.79 23.46 -18.62
CA ALA A 178 4.50 24.72 -18.65
C ALA A 178 3.50 25.82 -19.05
N PRO A 179 3.36 26.91 -18.28
CA PRO A 179 2.39 27.95 -18.60
C PRO A 179 2.69 28.52 -19.99
N GLY A 180 1.75 28.33 -20.92
CA GLY A 180 1.80 28.97 -22.25
C GLY A 180 1.77 28.07 -23.48
N ARG A 181 1.67 26.73 -23.37
CA ARG A 181 1.41 25.88 -24.55
C ARG A 181 -0.03 25.39 -24.59
N ARG A 182 -0.81 25.91 -25.54
CA ARG A 182 -2.07 25.31 -25.98
C ARG A 182 -1.75 24.25 -27.04
N PHE A 183 -2.28 23.05 -26.88
CA PHE A 183 -2.25 22.04 -27.94
C PHE A 183 -3.32 22.37 -28.99
N VAL A 184 -2.96 22.20 -30.26
CA VAL A 184 -3.92 22.24 -31.37
C VAL A 184 -4.54 20.86 -31.47
N GLY A 185 -5.82 20.73 -31.09
CA GLY A 185 -6.57 19.47 -31.15
C GLY A 185 -7.46 19.15 -29.94
N GLU A 186 -7.45 19.99 -28.91
CA GLU A 186 -8.41 19.87 -27.79
C GLU A 186 -9.82 20.22 -28.29
N PRO A 187 -10.84 19.38 -28.06
CA PRO A 187 -12.21 19.78 -28.36
C PRO A 187 -12.55 21.01 -27.52
N GLU A 188 -13.08 22.06 -28.18
CA GLU A 188 -13.58 23.27 -27.54
C GLU A 188 -14.66 22.87 -26.51
N GLU A 189 -14.29 22.79 -25.22
CA GLU A 189 -15.27 22.79 -24.14
C GLU A 189 -15.90 24.19 -24.09
N GLU A 190 -17.12 24.29 -24.61
CA GLU A 190 -17.97 25.46 -24.41
C GLU A 190 -18.14 25.74 -22.91
N PRO A 191 -17.80 26.95 -22.43
CA PRO A 191 -18.03 27.31 -21.04
C PRO A 191 -19.52 27.65 -20.86
N GLY A 192 -20.27 26.74 -20.26
CA GLY A 192 -21.56 27.11 -19.65
C GLY A 192 -22.63 26.04 -19.63
N LYS A 193 -22.59 25.16 -18.63
CA LYS A 193 -23.80 24.61 -17.98
C LYS A 193 -23.46 24.13 -16.58
N SER A 194 -23.45 25.09 -15.65
CA SER A 194 -23.54 24.80 -14.22
C SER A 194 -24.86 24.08 -13.93
N SER A 195 -24.79 22.79 -13.62
CA SER A 195 -25.89 22.12 -12.90
C SER A 195 -25.95 22.74 -11.51
N GLY A 196 -27.05 23.45 -11.25
CA GLY A 196 -27.20 24.38 -10.14
C GLY A 196 -27.00 23.75 -8.77
N VAL A 197 -26.00 24.27 -8.05
CA VAL A 197 -26.01 24.30 -6.59
C VAL A 197 -26.86 25.50 -6.17
N ILE A 198 -27.86 25.24 -5.34
CA ILE A 198 -28.76 26.24 -4.79
C ILE A 198 -27.97 27.03 -3.74
N ASP A 199 -27.50 28.23 -4.07
CA ASP A 199 -26.62 29.04 -3.21
C ASP A 199 -27.37 30.16 -2.45
N SER A 200 -28.59 29.91 -1.98
CA SER A 200 -29.33 30.90 -1.17
C SER A 200 -30.39 30.25 -0.28
N VAL A 201 -30.15 30.26 1.04
CA VAL A 201 -31.18 30.10 2.07
C VAL A 201 -31.33 31.46 2.77
N PRO A 202 -32.49 32.12 2.73
CA PRO A 202 -32.71 33.36 3.48
C PRO A 202 -32.69 33.08 5.00
N GLY A 203 -31.77 33.71 5.74
CA GLY A 203 -31.83 33.74 7.22
C GLY A 203 -30.55 33.42 8.00
N ALA A 204 -29.41 33.13 7.35
CA ALA A 204 -28.15 32.89 8.07
C ALA A 204 -27.26 34.15 8.11
N VAL A 205 -27.11 34.75 9.30
CA VAL A 205 -26.16 35.84 9.54
C VAL A 205 -24.75 35.26 9.55
N ARG A 206 -23.90 35.72 8.62
CA ARG A 206 -22.48 35.36 8.57
C ARG A 206 -21.74 36.11 9.68
N ALA A 207 -21.29 35.38 10.70
CA ALA A 207 -20.29 35.89 11.62
C ALA A 207 -18.94 36.03 10.88
N THR A 208 -18.40 37.24 10.85
CA THR A 208 -17.06 37.55 10.32
C THR A 208 -15.99 36.89 11.19
N ALA A 209 -15.22 35.97 10.60
CA ALA A 209 -14.00 35.43 11.20
C ALA A 209 -12.83 36.42 10.96
N PRO A 210 -11.92 36.62 11.94
CA PRO A 210 -10.84 37.58 11.81
C PRO A 210 -9.76 37.13 10.83
N GLU A 211 -9.23 38.10 10.09
CA GLU A 211 -8.11 38.02 9.17
C GLU A 211 -6.82 37.64 9.92
N ALA A 212 -6.38 36.38 9.78
CA ALA A 212 -5.13 35.91 10.35
C ALA A 212 -3.97 36.20 9.39
N LEU A 213 -3.15 37.15 9.82
CA LEU A 213 -1.89 37.61 9.24
C LEU A 213 -1.00 36.44 8.75
N LYS A 214 -0.50 36.56 7.50
CA LYS A 214 0.59 35.72 6.98
C LYS A 214 1.85 35.93 7.83
N ALA A 215 2.19 34.93 8.65
CA ALA A 215 3.47 34.88 9.34
C ALA A 215 4.52 34.25 8.42
N SER A 216 5.39 35.09 7.84
CA SER A 216 6.64 34.66 7.22
C SER A 216 7.53 33.99 8.27
N ARG A 217 7.87 32.71 8.08
CA ARG A 217 8.89 32.04 8.92
C ARG A 217 10.27 32.10 8.24
N PRO A 218 11.36 32.33 9.02
CA PRO A 218 12.71 32.52 8.46
C PRO A 218 13.36 31.20 8.04
N ARG A 219 14.16 31.27 6.97
CA ARG A 219 15.07 30.22 6.51
C ARG A 219 16.11 29.89 7.60
N PRO A 220 16.25 28.64 8.07
CA PRO A 220 17.38 28.25 8.90
C PRO A 220 18.67 28.28 8.09
N ALA A 221 19.68 28.90 8.68
CA ALA A 221 21.02 29.05 8.12
C ALA A 221 21.73 27.70 7.96
N SER A 222 22.51 27.61 6.89
CA SER A 222 23.51 26.59 6.59
C SER A 222 24.55 26.46 7.70
N GLN A 223 24.76 25.24 8.20
CA GLN A 223 25.95 24.83 8.93
C GLN A 223 26.47 23.47 8.40
N PRO A 224 27.77 23.19 8.53
CA PRO A 224 28.53 22.38 7.57
C PRO A 224 28.49 20.87 7.85
N LYS A 225 28.61 20.14 6.73
CA LYS A 225 28.75 18.68 6.60
C LYS A 225 30.07 18.17 7.22
N PRO A 226 30.07 17.13 8.06
CA PRO A 226 31.27 16.34 8.34
C PRO A 226 31.52 15.33 7.22
N GLU A 227 32.80 15.17 6.93
CA GLU A 227 33.41 14.51 5.80
C GLU A 227 33.58 12.98 6.01
N ALA A 228 33.54 12.27 4.88
CA ALA A 228 33.90 10.90 4.52
C ALA A 228 34.39 9.85 5.56
N LYS A 229 33.94 8.59 5.34
CA LYS A 229 34.86 7.43 5.28
C LYS A 229 34.35 6.33 4.35
N ILE A 230 35.06 6.09 3.25
CA ILE A 230 34.92 4.92 2.35
C ILE A 230 35.90 3.86 2.86
N VAL A 231 35.44 2.60 2.96
CA VAL A 231 36.32 1.43 3.15
C VAL A 231 36.33 0.68 1.84
N GLU A 232 37.44 0.81 1.11
CA GLU A 232 37.76 0.06 -0.09
C GLU A 232 38.48 -1.24 0.35
N VAL A 233 37.90 -2.40 0.07
CA VAL A 233 38.57 -3.70 0.26
C VAL A 233 39.13 -4.14 -1.08
N ALA A 234 40.45 -4.18 -1.15
CA ALA A 234 41.23 -4.59 -2.30
C ALA A 234 40.93 -6.05 -2.71
N SER A 235 40.71 -6.25 -4.00
CA SER A 235 40.67 -7.57 -4.64
C SER A 235 42.09 -8.16 -4.68
N SER A 236 42.24 -9.37 -4.16
CA SER A 236 43.49 -10.13 -4.15
C SER A 236 43.85 -10.62 -5.56
N LYS A 237 44.97 -10.13 -6.08
CA LYS A 237 45.68 -10.72 -7.22
C LYS A 237 46.23 -12.11 -6.84
N SER A 238 46.00 -13.11 -7.69
CA SER A 238 46.79 -14.34 -7.74
C SER A 238 47.60 -14.33 -9.04
N GLY A 239 48.93 -14.53 -8.91
CA GLY A 239 49.92 -14.51 -9.99
C GLY A 239 50.06 -15.85 -10.71
N GLY A 240 50.39 -15.83 -12.00
CA GLY A 240 51.71 -16.14 -12.62
C GLY A 240 51.40 -16.89 -13.92
N ASP A 241 52.07 -16.78 -15.07
CA ASP A 241 53.50 -16.71 -15.44
C ASP A 241 53.57 -16.25 -16.94
N PRO A 242 54.72 -15.79 -17.50
CA PRO A 242 54.80 -15.15 -18.81
C PRO A 242 55.14 -16.13 -19.95
N ASP A 243 54.97 -15.60 -21.17
CA ASP A 243 55.53 -16.04 -22.45
C ASP A 243 54.64 -16.93 -23.35
N ALA A 244 53.94 -16.28 -24.28
CA ALA A 244 53.62 -16.80 -25.61
C ALA A 244 53.16 -15.65 -26.51
N ASP A 245 54.08 -15.26 -27.40
CA ASP A 245 53.86 -14.51 -28.63
C ASP A 245 52.67 -15.09 -29.43
N LEU A 246 51.82 -14.21 -29.99
CA LEU A 246 51.16 -14.28 -31.29
C LEU A 246 49.94 -13.34 -31.32
N GLY A 247 49.94 -12.47 -32.32
CA GLY A 247 48.96 -11.40 -32.51
C GLY A 247 47.51 -11.89 -32.51
N HIS A 248 46.72 -11.33 -31.61
CA HIS A 248 45.30 -11.15 -31.80
C HIS A 248 45.00 -9.68 -31.62
N THR A 249 44.55 -9.06 -32.70
CA THR A 249 43.82 -7.79 -32.78
C THR A 249 43.06 -7.55 -31.49
N GLN A 250 43.62 -6.74 -30.59
CA GLN A 250 42.86 -6.25 -29.45
C GLN A 250 41.83 -5.30 -30.03
N ILE A 251 40.63 -5.85 -30.26
CA ILE A 251 39.42 -5.06 -30.28
C ILE A 251 39.44 -4.34 -28.95
N ARG A 252 39.72 -3.03 -28.98
CA ARG A 252 39.39 -2.14 -27.89
C ARG A 252 37.91 -2.40 -27.63
N SER A 253 37.60 -3.15 -26.58
CA SER A 253 36.26 -3.16 -26.00
C SER A 253 36.01 -1.70 -25.67
N GLN A 254 35.32 -1.00 -26.57
CA GLN A 254 34.69 0.25 -26.19
C GLN A 254 33.88 -0.12 -24.95
N SER A 255 34.24 0.46 -23.81
CA SER A 255 33.38 0.41 -22.64
C SER A 255 31.99 0.72 -23.16
N PRO A 256 31.01 -0.21 -23.05
CA PRO A 256 29.66 0.06 -23.54
C PRO A 256 29.26 1.39 -22.93
N ASP A 257 28.79 2.33 -23.76
CA ASP A 257 28.41 3.69 -23.36
C ASP A 257 27.83 3.65 -21.95
N ALA A 258 28.62 4.08 -20.96
CA ALA A 258 28.29 3.84 -19.56
C ALA A 258 27.05 4.67 -19.26
N LEU A 259 25.88 4.04 -19.25
CA LEU A 259 24.63 4.73 -18.98
C LEU A 259 24.65 5.20 -17.54
N HIS A 260 24.16 6.41 -17.32
CA HIS A 260 24.03 6.97 -15.98
C HIS A 260 22.56 6.92 -15.56
N LEU A 261 22.34 6.51 -14.31
CA LEU A 261 21.04 6.57 -13.67
C LEU A 261 21.02 7.79 -12.76
N LEU A 262 20.31 8.84 -13.15
CA LEU A 262 20.16 10.06 -12.37
C LEU A 262 18.94 9.95 -11.46
N PHE A 263 19.15 9.79 -10.16
CA PHE A 263 18.08 9.69 -9.17
C PHE A 263 17.48 11.05 -8.82
N ASP A 264 16.25 11.03 -8.31
CA ASP A 264 15.53 12.18 -7.78
C ASP A 264 16.28 13.01 -6.71
N ASP A 265 17.19 12.39 -5.96
CA ASP A 265 18.08 13.05 -4.99
C ASP A 265 19.38 13.59 -5.62
N SER A 266 19.43 13.66 -6.95
CA SER A 266 20.59 14.09 -7.75
C SER A 266 21.81 13.19 -7.63
N ARG A 267 21.70 11.99 -7.06
CA ARG A 267 22.75 10.97 -7.16
C ARG A 267 22.79 10.42 -8.57
N CYS A 268 24.01 10.26 -9.09
CA CYS A 268 24.26 9.61 -10.37
C CYS A 268 24.91 8.25 -10.12
N LEU A 269 24.39 7.20 -10.73
CA LEU A 269 24.92 5.84 -10.62
C LEU A 269 25.29 5.31 -12.00
N ASP A 270 26.55 4.95 -12.18
CA ASP A 270 27.09 4.44 -13.43
C ASP A 270 26.70 2.96 -13.61
N LEU A 271 26.03 2.65 -14.71
CA LEU A 271 25.60 1.29 -15.03
C LEU A 271 26.71 0.51 -15.74
N ALA A 272 27.71 0.06 -14.97
CA ALA A 272 28.80 -0.79 -15.48
C ALA A 272 28.44 -2.29 -15.58
N GLY A 273 27.31 -2.70 -14.98
CA GLY A 273 26.83 -4.08 -14.89
C GLY A 273 25.43 -4.11 -14.31
N SER A 274 24.89 -5.30 -14.01
CA SER A 274 23.55 -5.41 -13.43
C SER A 274 23.51 -4.84 -12.00
N ILE A 275 22.45 -4.11 -11.66
CA ILE A 275 22.27 -3.45 -10.35
C ILE A 275 20.92 -3.83 -9.76
N LEU A 276 20.91 -4.23 -8.50
CA LEU A 276 19.72 -4.50 -7.71
C LEU A 276 19.47 -3.33 -6.76
N ILE A 277 18.35 -2.64 -6.94
CA ILE A 277 17.95 -1.46 -6.19
C ILE A 277 16.91 -1.83 -5.13
N GLY A 278 17.03 -1.23 -3.95
CA GLY A 278 15.96 -1.20 -2.95
C GLY A 278 16.37 -0.51 -1.66
N ARG A 279 15.47 -0.45 -0.67
CA ARG A 279 15.78 0.18 0.63
C ARG A 279 16.72 -0.65 1.51
N ASN A 280 16.77 -1.96 1.26
CA ASN A 280 17.67 -2.90 1.94
C ASN A 280 17.79 -4.16 1.07
N PRO A 281 18.47 -4.04 -0.08
CA PRO A 281 18.46 -5.07 -1.12
C PRO A 281 19.31 -6.26 -0.69
N SER A 282 18.85 -7.45 -1.04
CA SER A 282 19.55 -8.71 -0.80
C SER A 282 19.43 -9.62 -2.01
N TYR A 283 20.49 -10.37 -2.30
CA TYR A 283 20.54 -11.33 -3.40
C TYR A 283 19.51 -12.46 -3.24
N ALA A 284 18.97 -12.91 -4.36
CA ALA A 284 18.21 -14.14 -4.52
C ALA A 284 18.98 -15.15 -5.40
N GLU A 285 18.44 -16.37 -5.50
CA GLU A 285 18.97 -17.40 -6.38
C GLU A 285 18.92 -16.93 -7.85
N GLY A 286 20.08 -16.82 -8.50
CA GLY A 286 20.23 -16.29 -9.87
C GLY A 286 20.88 -14.91 -9.97
N ASP A 287 21.05 -14.17 -8.87
CA ASP A 287 21.64 -12.81 -8.88
C ASP A 287 23.19 -12.83 -8.90
N ALA A 288 23.79 -13.59 -9.81
CA ALA A 288 25.24 -13.70 -9.93
C ALA A 288 25.86 -12.45 -10.58
N GLY A 289 26.82 -11.82 -9.89
CA GLY A 289 27.54 -10.65 -10.42
C GLY A 289 26.75 -9.34 -10.44
N VAL A 290 25.64 -9.27 -9.68
CA VAL A 290 24.80 -8.07 -9.55
C VAL A 290 25.32 -7.17 -8.44
N HIS A 291 25.32 -5.85 -8.62
CA HIS A 291 25.67 -4.88 -7.59
C HIS A 291 24.45 -4.42 -6.78
N LEU A 292 24.61 -4.18 -5.49
CA LEU A 292 23.52 -3.68 -4.64
C LEU A 292 23.57 -2.15 -4.53
N ALA A 293 22.45 -1.50 -4.82
CA ALA A 293 22.27 -0.06 -4.65
C ALA A 293 21.18 0.23 -3.62
N VAL A 294 21.57 0.85 -2.50
CA VAL A 294 20.66 1.21 -1.42
C VAL A 294 20.03 2.58 -1.69
N VAL A 295 18.71 2.63 -1.63
CA VAL A 295 17.92 3.87 -1.72
C VAL A 295 17.42 4.24 -0.33
N ASP A 296 17.76 5.45 0.12
CA ASP A 296 17.23 6.00 1.37
C ASP A 296 15.79 6.47 1.14
N ASP A 297 14.83 5.72 1.67
CA ASP A 297 13.40 5.95 1.50
C ASP A 297 12.68 5.85 2.87
N PRO A 298 12.63 6.97 3.63
CA PRO A 298 12.07 6.98 4.99
C PRO A 298 10.56 6.74 5.01
N GLU A 299 9.87 7.04 3.91
CA GLU A 299 8.42 6.82 3.76
C GLU A 299 8.07 5.36 3.45
N ARG A 300 9.09 4.51 3.22
CA ARG A 300 8.97 3.05 3.08
C ARG A 300 8.14 2.61 1.88
N THR A 301 8.13 3.43 0.84
CA THR A 301 7.48 3.20 -0.46
C THR A 301 8.28 2.25 -1.36
N VAL A 302 9.60 2.15 -1.15
CA VAL A 302 10.51 1.25 -1.87
C VAL A 302 10.60 -0.09 -1.12
N SER A 303 10.40 -1.20 -1.83
CA SER A 303 10.62 -2.56 -1.31
C SER A 303 12.07 -2.79 -0.85
N LYS A 304 12.30 -3.81 -0.01
CA LYS A 304 13.66 -4.20 0.43
C LYS A 304 14.56 -4.44 -0.79
N THR A 305 14.09 -5.30 -1.69
CA THR A 305 14.58 -5.49 -3.05
C THR A 305 13.44 -5.08 -3.98
N HIS A 306 13.67 -4.10 -4.87
CA HIS A 306 12.62 -3.46 -5.67
C HIS A 306 12.81 -3.69 -7.17
N LEU A 307 13.96 -3.28 -7.71
CA LEU A 307 14.24 -3.36 -9.14
C LEU A 307 15.55 -4.11 -9.39
N LEU A 308 15.58 -4.93 -10.43
CA LEU A 308 16.80 -5.37 -11.09
C LEU A 308 16.96 -4.57 -12.38
N ILE A 309 18.10 -3.91 -12.53
CA ILE A 309 18.49 -3.16 -13.72
C ILE A 309 19.63 -3.90 -14.39
N GLU A 310 19.51 -4.12 -15.69
CA GLU A 310 20.54 -4.76 -16.49
C GLU A 310 20.91 -3.86 -17.68
N PRO A 311 22.20 -3.80 -18.06
CA PRO A 311 22.62 -2.97 -19.19
C PRO A 311 22.04 -3.51 -20.51
N GLY A 312 21.46 -2.62 -21.30
CA GLY A 312 21.04 -2.87 -22.68
C GLY A 312 21.84 -2.03 -23.67
N VAL A 313 21.73 -2.34 -24.96
CA VAL A 313 22.36 -1.51 -26.00
C VAL A 313 21.54 -0.21 -26.12
N GLY A 314 22.11 0.92 -25.70
CA GLY A 314 21.47 2.24 -25.74
C GLY A 314 20.20 2.37 -24.89
N SER A 315 20.05 1.51 -23.89
CA SER A 315 18.87 1.37 -23.03
C SER A 315 19.21 0.61 -21.76
N VAL A 316 18.29 0.56 -20.81
CA VAL A 316 18.40 -0.30 -19.64
C VAL A 316 17.21 -1.25 -19.59
N TRP A 317 17.46 -2.50 -19.23
CA TRP A 317 16.41 -3.47 -18.93
C TRP A 317 16.04 -3.32 -17.46
N VAL A 318 14.76 -3.17 -17.19
CA VAL A 318 14.24 -2.98 -15.84
C VAL A 318 13.26 -4.10 -15.54
N THR A 319 13.52 -4.82 -14.45
CA THR A 319 12.68 -5.91 -13.96
C THR A 319 12.22 -5.62 -12.55
N ASP A 320 10.91 -5.54 -12.34
CA ASP A 320 10.33 -5.41 -11.00
C ASP A 320 10.46 -6.73 -10.22
N ARG A 321 10.98 -6.66 -8.99
CA ARG A 321 11.25 -7.83 -8.12
C ARG A 321 10.10 -8.11 -7.17
N ASP A 322 8.87 -8.11 -7.70
CA ASP A 322 7.62 -8.30 -6.94
C ASP A 322 7.49 -7.24 -5.83
N SER A 323 7.66 -5.98 -6.24
CA SER A 323 7.63 -4.85 -5.33
C SER A 323 6.23 -4.57 -4.79
N GLY A 324 6.14 -4.02 -3.58
CA GLY A 324 4.83 -3.77 -2.94
C GLY A 324 4.08 -2.57 -3.53
N ASN A 325 4.83 -1.59 -4.07
CA ASN A 325 4.28 -0.34 -4.59
C ASN A 325 4.33 -0.25 -6.13
N GLY A 326 4.94 -1.23 -6.80
CA GLY A 326 5.05 -1.29 -8.26
C GLY A 326 6.14 -0.38 -8.84
N SER A 327 6.36 -0.57 -10.13
CA SER A 327 7.33 0.18 -10.94
C SER A 327 6.74 0.53 -12.31
N SER A 328 7.18 1.64 -12.91
CA SER A 328 6.75 2.05 -14.26
C SER A 328 7.85 2.79 -15.01
N ILE A 329 7.77 2.78 -16.34
CA ILE A 329 8.63 3.56 -17.24
C ILE A 329 7.77 4.62 -17.91
N VAL A 330 8.24 5.86 -17.89
CA VAL A 330 7.62 7.00 -18.57
C VAL A 330 8.54 7.43 -19.69
N ASP A 331 8.01 7.50 -20.92
CA ASP A 331 8.76 8.00 -22.07
C ASP A 331 8.82 9.55 -22.11
N GLU A 332 9.57 10.09 -23.08
CA GLU A 332 9.73 11.55 -23.23
C GLU A 332 8.39 12.26 -23.58
N ASP A 333 7.44 11.55 -24.15
CA ASP A 333 6.09 12.03 -24.49
C ASP A 333 5.11 11.95 -23.30
N GLY A 334 5.55 11.37 -22.17
CA GLY A 334 4.75 11.19 -20.96
C GLY A 334 3.87 9.94 -20.96
N ASN A 335 3.98 9.05 -21.95
CA ASN A 335 3.26 7.79 -21.93
C ASN A 335 3.85 6.87 -20.86
N VAL A 336 2.96 6.28 -20.07
CA VAL A 336 3.35 5.42 -18.94
C VAL A 336 3.19 3.95 -19.29
N ARG A 337 4.23 3.18 -19.00
CA ARG A 337 4.27 1.72 -19.14
C ARG A 337 4.55 1.10 -17.78
N GLU A 338 3.53 0.49 -17.19
CA GLU A 338 3.67 -0.23 -15.92
C GLU A 338 4.43 -1.54 -16.12
N LEU A 339 5.34 -1.85 -15.18
CA LEU A 339 6.13 -3.07 -15.22
C LEU A 339 5.35 -4.22 -14.62
N VAL A 340 5.39 -5.36 -15.29
CA VAL A 340 4.86 -6.60 -14.74
C VAL A 340 5.95 -7.26 -13.87
N PRO A 341 5.68 -7.63 -12.61
CA PRO A 341 6.66 -8.32 -11.76
C PRO A 341 7.33 -9.51 -12.44
N GLY A 342 8.65 -9.56 -12.37
CA GLY A 342 9.48 -10.62 -12.96
C GLY A 342 9.64 -10.57 -14.48
N LYS A 343 8.98 -9.63 -15.18
CA LYS A 343 9.11 -9.46 -16.63
C LYS A 343 10.05 -8.29 -16.94
N PRO A 344 11.18 -8.52 -17.64
CA PRO A 344 12.05 -7.43 -18.08
C PRO A 344 11.35 -6.54 -19.12
N GLU A 345 11.39 -5.23 -18.91
CA GLU A 345 10.91 -4.21 -19.83
C GLU A 345 12.03 -3.19 -20.12
N GLN A 346 12.03 -2.60 -21.31
CA GLN A 346 13.13 -1.75 -21.77
C GLN A 346 12.82 -0.26 -21.53
N ALA A 347 13.75 0.43 -20.86
CA ALA A 347 13.75 1.89 -20.72
C ALA A 347 14.84 2.50 -21.61
N MET A 348 14.47 3.40 -22.51
CA MET A 348 15.40 4.08 -23.40
C MET A 348 16.05 5.27 -22.68
N ILE A 349 17.12 5.78 -23.25
CA ILE A 349 17.71 7.05 -22.84
C ILE A 349 16.65 8.15 -22.94
N GLY A 350 16.59 9.03 -21.93
CA GLY A 350 15.56 10.07 -21.78
C GLY A 350 14.31 9.59 -21.04
N HIS A 351 14.09 8.28 -20.91
CA HIS A 351 12.97 7.77 -20.13
C HIS A 351 13.23 7.93 -18.63
N THR A 352 12.13 8.10 -17.88
CA THR A 352 12.13 8.12 -16.42
C THR A 352 11.55 6.81 -15.90
N VAL A 353 12.23 6.16 -14.96
CA VAL A 353 11.77 4.93 -14.31
C VAL A 353 11.37 5.26 -12.89
N TYR A 354 10.10 5.00 -12.57
CA TYR A 354 9.51 5.16 -11.24
C TYR A 354 9.48 3.82 -10.51
N PHE A 355 9.79 3.84 -9.22
CA PHE A 355 9.80 2.68 -8.33
C PHE A 355 9.37 3.09 -6.93
N GLY A 356 8.16 2.69 -6.52
CA GLY A 356 7.49 3.33 -5.38
C GLY A 356 7.28 4.83 -5.64
N ASP A 357 7.67 5.69 -4.69
CA ASP A 357 7.53 7.15 -4.83
C ASP A 357 8.84 7.82 -5.27
N ARG A 358 9.83 7.02 -5.69
CA ARG A 358 11.16 7.46 -6.12
C ARG A 358 11.31 7.23 -7.63
N TYR A 359 12.23 7.95 -8.25
CA TYR A 359 12.52 7.79 -9.67
C TYR A 359 13.99 7.99 -10.02
N PHE A 360 14.38 7.47 -11.19
CA PHE A 360 15.63 7.83 -11.86
C PHE A 360 15.41 8.06 -13.36
N GLN A 361 16.25 8.88 -13.97
CA GLN A 361 16.33 9.07 -15.42
C GLN A 361 17.49 8.30 -16.02
N VAL A 362 17.27 7.76 -17.21
CA VAL A 362 18.29 7.06 -17.99
C VAL A 362 19.01 8.09 -18.86
N GLU A 363 20.23 8.44 -18.49
CA GLU A 363 21.03 9.46 -19.18
C GLU A 363 22.25 8.86 -19.87
N ARG A 364 22.77 9.62 -20.85
CA ARG A 364 24.10 9.38 -21.41
C ARG A 364 25.17 10.05 -20.52
N PRO A 365 26.40 9.52 -20.54
CA PRO A 365 27.56 10.14 -19.89
C PRO A 365 27.83 11.58 -20.32
#